data_AF-A0A918U9S5-F1
#
_entry.id   AF-A0A918U9S5-F1
#
_cell.length_a   1.000
_cell.length_b   1.000
_cell.length_c   1.000
_cell.angle_alpha   90.00
_cell.angle_beta   90.00
_cell.angle_gamma   90.00
#
_symmetry.space_group_name_H-M   'P 1'
#
loop_
_entity.id
_entity.type
_entity.pdbx_description
1 polymer ?
#
loop_
_entity_poly.entity_id
_entity_poly.type
_entity_poly.pdbx_seq_one_letter_code
_entity_poly.pdbx_strand_id
1 'polypeptide(L)'
;MPFSVVLALIAMPVHAACTLDPSIAPVYEEQRLVNRLPGNDTPFARRIVQAAGFEGRITAFADSLCRDGSTAIDSFDSAHRHVAATGRDLWRAAVDRAQGRVIAGMLPASDDRPLYWTRLAMTRLLRQWRTPWLNETEKTALIREFERASRGQYDVTLPPGRKIRRMIVSGFDPFALGEPGASGTAIRTGNPSGALALTLDGREVPLPDGSVLRIETYLLPVSFAPFADGVQEDTLGPWFLKGPSRVDASLTVSQGIGYQFNLEAWNGRYHGGTFPGNDGKTACAPDGAGRPPGPQGCDITPPERWSGLPAAPWKADSPPQFTASTLPVARMLAANTGAGIRRPPGDLATGEGAFDVTWNVSYSVFPDCERPGFVVLNRGLETMNRLPSGKPVAPPKGSCAREGGGGNYLSNESAYRNTLLRDAMKLSIPAGHIHTPVMNRFAPGGDGRISDEVFETYRDAIVRQAERLVMEVGKSLAER
;
A
#
# COMPACT_ATOMS: atom_id res chain seq x y z
N MET A 1 -3.74 -60.61 -34.98
CA MET A 1 -3.99 -59.35 -34.28
C MET A 1 -3.18 -58.26 -34.97
N PRO A 2 -3.79 -57.24 -35.60
CA PRO A 2 -3.02 -56.16 -36.19
C PRO A 2 -2.63 -55.17 -35.08
N PHE A 3 -1.34 -54.81 -35.05
CA PHE A 3 -0.85 -53.72 -34.21
C PHE A 3 -1.32 -52.39 -34.83
N SER A 4 -2.33 -51.76 -34.21
CA SER A 4 -2.66 -50.36 -34.49
C SER A 4 -1.60 -49.47 -33.84
N VAL A 5 -0.75 -48.87 -34.65
CA VAL A 5 0.12 -47.76 -34.25
C VAL A 5 -0.77 -46.53 -34.07
N VAL A 6 -1.03 -46.16 -32.81
CA VAL A 6 -1.67 -44.89 -32.47
C VAL A 6 -0.63 -43.79 -32.66
N LEU A 7 -0.74 -43.07 -33.78
CA LEU A 7 0.03 -41.86 -34.03
C LEU A 7 -0.56 -40.76 -33.12
N ALA A 8 0.10 -40.47 -31.99
CA ALA A 8 -0.25 -39.31 -31.18
C ALA A 8 0.08 -38.05 -31.99
N LEU A 9 -0.96 -37.34 -32.47
CA LEU A 9 -0.79 -35.99 -33.00
C LEU A 9 -0.28 -35.09 -31.86
N ILE A 10 1.01 -34.79 -31.87
CA ILE A 10 1.57 -33.71 -31.07
C ILE A 10 1.03 -32.42 -31.70
N ALA A 11 0.02 -31.81 -31.07
CA ALA A 11 -0.45 -30.49 -31.46
C ALA A 11 0.74 -29.51 -31.38
N MET A 12 1.13 -28.92 -32.51
CA MET A 12 2.15 -27.89 -32.50
C MET A 12 1.66 -26.71 -31.67
N PRO A 13 2.49 -26.12 -30.80
CA PRO A 13 2.10 -24.96 -30.02
C PRO A 13 1.67 -23.84 -30.97
N VAL A 14 0.41 -23.43 -30.86
CA VAL A 14 -0.13 -22.30 -31.60
C VAL A 14 0.54 -21.04 -31.05
N HIS A 15 1.28 -20.33 -31.90
CA HIS A 15 1.88 -19.05 -31.56
C HIS A 15 1.07 -17.92 -32.18
N ALA A 16 0.76 -16.90 -31.40
CA ALA A 16 0.12 -15.69 -31.88
C ALA A 16 1.17 -14.68 -32.36
N ALA A 17 0.83 -13.93 -33.42
CA ALA A 17 1.61 -12.76 -33.82
C ALA A 17 1.51 -11.67 -32.74
N CYS A 18 2.63 -11.01 -32.46
CA CYS A 18 2.68 -9.94 -31.46
C CYS A 18 3.68 -8.85 -31.85
N THR A 19 3.53 -7.69 -31.21
CA THR A 19 4.56 -6.65 -31.17
C THR A 19 4.57 -5.95 -29.82
N LEU A 20 5.72 -5.38 -29.45
CA LEU A 20 5.83 -4.35 -28.41
C LEU A 20 6.01 -3.02 -29.13
N ASP A 21 4.97 -2.18 -29.17
CA ASP A 21 4.99 -0.90 -29.88
C ASP A 21 5.51 0.22 -28.97
N PRO A 22 6.78 0.66 -29.13
CA PRO A 22 7.35 1.70 -28.28
C PRO A 22 6.71 3.08 -28.48
N SER A 23 5.97 3.30 -29.58
CA SER A 23 5.36 4.58 -29.94
C SER A 23 4.11 4.92 -29.11
N ILE A 24 3.49 3.92 -28.47
CA ILE A 24 2.35 4.13 -27.56
C ILE A 24 2.76 5.14 -26.48
N ALA A 25 2.05 6.25 -26.29
CA ALA A 25 2.44 7.21 -25.26
C ALA A 25 2.37 6.61 -23.83
N PRO A 26 3.33 6.90 -22.94
CA PRO A 26 3.23 6.51 -21.54
C PRO A 26 2.14 7.31 -20.81
N VAL A 27 1.42 6.65 -19.90
CA VAL A 27 0.50 7.37 -18.98
C VAL A 27 1.29 8.20 -17.97
N TYR A 28 0.61 9.10 -17.27
CA TYR A 28 1.24 10.08 -16.37
C TYR A 28 2.25 9.47 -15.38
N GLU A 29 1.93 8.33 -14.77
CA GLU A 29 2.86 7.66 -13.86
C GLU A 29 4.08 7.06 -14.59
N GLU A 30 3.86 6.39 -15.72
CA GLU A 30 4.90 5.76 -16.56
C GLU A 30 5.89 6.78 -17.13
N GLN A 31 5.48 8.04 -17.31
CA GLN A 31 6.35 9.13 -17.75
C GLN A 31 7.51 9.40 -16.77
N ARG A 32 7.45 8.88 -15.53
CA ARG A 32 8.57 8.94 -14.58
C ARG A 32 9.68 7.93 -14.84
N LEU A 33 9.46 6.92 -15.70
CA LEU A 33 10.48 5.92 -16.02
C LEU A 33 11.74 6.52 -16.67
N VAL A 34 11.60 7.71 -17.27
CA VAL A 34 12.73 8.46 -17.88
C VAL A 34 13.33 9.52 -16.94
N ASN A 35 12.76 9.74 -15.76
CA ASN A 35 13.26 10.73 -14.80
C ASN A 35 14.68 10.39 -14.34
N ARG A 36 15.48 11.44 -14.11
CA ARG A 36 16.91 11.33 -13.81
C ARG A 36 17.25 12.07 -12.52
N LEU A 37 18.30 11.61 -11.86
CA LEU A 37 18.95 12.42 -10.84
C LEU A 37 19.82 13.49 -11.51
N PRO A 38 20.01 14.66 -10.88
CA PRO A 38 20.95 15.66 -11.38
C PRO A 38 22.32 15.06 -11.70
N GLY A 39 22.91 15.44 -12.84
CA GLY A 39 24.23 14.97 -13.28
C GLY A 39 24.29 13.50 -13.72
N ASN A 40 23.16 12.84 -14.02
CA ASN A 40 23.14 11.43 -14.42
C ASN A 40 22.41 11.19 -15.76
N ASP A 41 23.10 10.49 -16.67
CA ASP A 41 22.59 10.13 -18.00
C ASP A 41 21.87 8.78 -18.06
N THR A 42 21.68 8.10 -16.93
CA THR A 42 20.83 6.91 -16.84
C THR A 42 19.59 7.20 -16.01
N PRO A 43 18.37 6.85 -16.47
CA PRO A 43 17.15 7.04 -15.69
C PRO A 43 17.23 6.38 -14.32
N PHE A 44 16.65 7.03 -13.30
CA PHE A 44 16.68 6.56 -11.92
C PHE A 44 16.06 5.17 -11.77
N ALA A 45 14.90 4.95 -12.40
CA ALA A 45 14.20 3.67 -12.38
C ALA A 45 15.11 2.53 -12.85
N ARG A 46 15.86 2.72 -13.95
CA ARG A 46 16.80 1.73 -14.49
C ARG A 46 17.92 1.44 -13.50
N ARG A 47 18.51 2.47 -12.89
CA ARG A 47 19.59 2.32 -11.89
C ARG A 47 19.11 1.54 -10.66
N ILE A 48 17.92 1.83 -10.14
CA ILE A 48 17.35 1.12 -8.99
C ILE A 48 17.09 -0.35 -9.32
N VAL A 49 16.45 -0.63 -10.45
CA VAL A 49 16.12 -2.00 -10.87
C VAL A 49 17.39 -2.83 -11.07
N GLN A 50 18.41 -2.26 -11.73
CA GLN A 50 19.71 -2.91 -11.91
C GLN A 50 20.42 -3.14 -10.57
N ALA A 51 20.48 -2.12 -9.72
CA ALA A 51 21.13 -2.20 -8.42
C ALA A 51 20.42 -3.17 -7.46
N ALA A 52 19.16 -3.52 -7.69
CA ALA A 52 18.43 -4.54 -6.94
C ALA A 52 18.50 -5.95 -7.55
N GLY A 53 18.97 -6.09 -8.79
CA GLY A 53 18.99 -7.35 -9.53
C GLY A 53 17.65 -7.75 -10.15
N PHE A 54 16.76 -6.78 -10.45
CA PHE A 54 15.42 -7.04 -11.01
C PHE A 54 15.36 -6.87 -12.54
N GLU A 55 16.43 -6.40 -13.20
CA GLU A 55 16.44 -6.11 -14.64
C GLU A 55 16.05 -7.34 -15.48
N GLY A 56 16.59 -8.52 -15.14
CA GLY A 56 16.27 -9.76 -15.85
C GLY A 56 14.78 -10.13 -15.82
N ARG A 57 14.02 -9.68 -14.81
CA ARG A 57 12.57 -9.91 -14.74
C ARG A 57 11.82 -9.08 -15.77
N ILE A 58 12.27 -7.85 -16.03
CA ILE A 58 11.68 -6.99 -17.07
C ILE A 58 11.95 -7.60 -18.44
N THR A 59 13.19 -8.03 -18.70
CA THR A 59 13.57 -8.68 -19.97
C THR A 59 12.80 -9.97 -20.20
N ALA A 60 12.75 -10.86 -19.20
CA ALA A 60 12.01 -12.12 -19.30
C ALA A 60 10.50 -11.89 -19.55
N PHE A 61 9.93 -10.86 -18.93
CA PHE A 61 8.54 -10.52 -19.16
C PHE A 61 8.29 -9.96 -20.56
N ALA A 62 9.13 -9.03 -21.04
CA ALA A 62 9.06 -8.52 -22.41
C ALA A 62 9.10 -9.66 -23.43
N ASP A 63 10.04 -10.59 -23.27
CA ASP A 63 10.18 -11.77 -24.12
C ASP A 63 8.96 -12.70 -24.05
N SER A 64 8.36 -12.86 -22.87
CA SER A 64 7.14 -13.68 -22.72
C SER A 64 5.93 -13.08 -23.44
N LEU A 65 5.83 -11.74 -23.46
CA LEU A 65 4.78 -11.03 -24.19
C LEU A 65 5.05 -11.08 -25.70
N CYS A 66 6.29 -10.90 -26.11
CA CYS A 66 6.67 -11.01 -27.51
C CYS A 66 8.17 -11.24 -27.71
N ARG A 67 8.52 -12.33 -28.41
CA ARG A 67 9.88 -12.60 -28.87
C ARG A 67 9.85 -12.89 -30.37
N ASP A 68 10.66 -12.15 -31.11
CA ASP A 68 10.80 -12.29 -32.58
C ASP A 68 9.44 -12.24 -33.33
N GLY A 69 8.53 -11.39 -32.85
CA GLY A 69 7.19 -11.20 -33.45
C GLY A 69 6.16 -12.28 -33.12
N SER A 70 6.49 -13.21 -32.20
CA SER A 70 5.62 -14.31 -31.80
C SER A 70 5.53 -14.48 -30.27
N THR A 71 4.42 -15.04 -29.80
CA THR A 71 4.23 -15.40 -28.39
C THR A 71 3.38 -16.67 -28.26
N ALA A 72 3.61 -17.43 -27.19
CA ALA A 72 2.79 -18.57 -26.81
C ALA A 72 1.48 -18.15 -26.11
N ILE A 73 1.32 -16.87 -25.78
CA ILE A 73 0.10 -16.32 -25.20
C ILE A 73 -0.88 -16.01 -26.33
N ASP A 74 -1.87 -16.86 -26.52
CA ASP A 74 -2.73 -16.88 -27.71
C ASP A 74 -4.15 -16.37 -27.48
N SER A 75 -4.47 -15.99 -26.25
CA SER A 75 -5.84 -15.70 -25.81
C SER A 75 -5.86 -14.81 -24.58
N PHE A 76 -6.99 -14.13 -24.34
CA PHE A 76 -7.18 -13.33 -23.14
C PHE A 76 -7.02 -14.17 -21.86
N ASP A 77 -7.57 -15.38 -21.82
CA ASP A 77 -7.49 -16.25 -20.65
C ASP A 77 -6.05 -16.71 -20.34
N SER A 78 -5.27 -17.06 -21.36
CA SER A 78 -3.85 -17.40 -21.17
C SER A 78 -3.04 -16.18 -20.73
N ALA A 79 -3.33 -15.00 -21.30
CA ALA A 79 -2.72 -13.74 -20.90
C ALA A 79 -3.04 -13.38 -19.45
N HIS A 80 -4.31 -13.51 -19.03
CA HIS A 80 -4.75 -13.23 -17.67
C HIS A 80 -4.04 -14.11 -16.65
N ARG A 81 -3.95 -15.42 -16.91
CA ARG A 81 -3.19 -16.35 -16.05
C ARG A 81 -1.70 -15.99 -16.00
N HIS A 82 -1.12 -15.66 -17.15
CA HIS A 82 0.29 -15.30 -17.26
C HIS A 82 0.64 -14.03 -16.49
N VAL A 83 -0.13 -12.96 -16.65
CA VAL A 83 0.14 -11.69 -15.94
C VAL A 83 -0.11 -11.80 -14.44
N ALA A 84 -1.12 -12.58 -14.02
CA ALA A 84 -1.37 -12.86 -12.62
C ALA A 84 -0.19 -13.63 -11.99
N ALA A 85 0.29 -14.70 -12.65
CA ALA A 85 1.43 -15.48 -12.19
C ALA A 85 2.71 -14.63 -12.12
N THR A 86 2.99 -13.87 -13.19
CA THR A 86 4.15 -12.98 -13.26
C THR A 86 4.12 -11.91 -12.15
N GLY A 87 2.94 -11.34 -11.88
CA GLY A 87 2.78 -10.37 -10.79
C GLY A 87 3.06 -10.98 -9.41
N ARG A 88 2.52 -12.17 -9.12
CA ARG A 88 2.81 -12.89 -7.86
C ARG A 88 4.29 -13.23 -7.72
N ASP A 89 4.93 -13.66 -8.80
CA ASP A 89 6.37 -13.96 -8.80
C ASP A 89 7.21 -12.70 -8.55
N LEU A 90 6.79 -11.54 -9.05
CA LEU A 90 7.43 -10.26 -8.76
C LEU A 90 7.26 -9.87 -7.27
N TRP A 91 6.06 -10.00 -6.72
CA TRP A 91 5.78 -9.76 -5.30
C TRP A 91 6.67 -10.65 -4.41
N ARG A 92 6.61 -11.97 -4.62
CA ARG A 92 7.38 -12.95 -3.85
C ARG A 92 8.88 -12.72 -3.93
N ALA A 93 9.39 -12.33 -5.10
CA ALA A 93 10.79 -11.96 -5.25
C ALA A 93 11.20 -10.74 -4.42
N ALA A 94 10.34 -9.73 -4.32
CA ALA A 94 10.56 -8.57 -3.47
C ALA A 94 10.52 -8.94 -1.98
N VAL A 95 9.61 -9.82 -1.57
CA VAL A 95 9.54 -10.35 -0.20
C VAL A 95 10.78 -11.19 0.14
N ASP A 96 11.16 -12.12 -0.73
CA ASP A 96 12.36 -12.97 -0.58
C ASP A 96 13.61 -12.11 -0.42
N ARG A 97 13.71 -11.03 -1.19
CA ARG A 97 14.76 -10.03 -1.05
C ARG A 97 14.71 -9.36 0.32
N ALA A 98 13.58 -8.75 0.68
CA ALA A 98 13.43 -7.99 1.92
C ALA A 98 13.71 -8.83 3.18
N GLN A 99 13.42 -10.13 3.11
CA GLN A 99 13.65 -11.07 4.20
C GLN A 99 15.00 -11.79 4.11
N GLY A 100 15.88 -11.39 3.19
CA GLY A 100 17.24 -11.91 3.08
C GLY A 100 17.35 -13.34 2.55
N ARG A 101 16.26 -13.92 2.02
CA ARG A 101 16.27 -15.26 1.41
C ARG A 101 17.02 -15.28 0.08
N VAL A 102 16.88 -14.22 -0.70
CA VAL A 102 17.60 -14.03 -1.97
C VAL A 102 18.11 -12.58 -2.03
N ILE A 103 19.39 -12.38 -1.73
CA ILE A 103 20.01 -11.06 -1.79
C ILE A 103 20.81 -10.95 -3.09
N ALA A 104 20.37 -10.05 -3.97
CA ALA A 104 21.05 -9.71 -5.23
C ALA A 104 21.40 -8.21 -5.29
N GLY A 105 22.39 -7.82 -6.08
CA GLY A 105 22.73 -6.40 -6.27
C GLY A 105 23.28 -5.71 -5.00
N MET A 106 23.25 -4.37 -5.00
CA MET A 106 23.97 -3.50 -4.05
C MET A 106 23.07 -2.68 -3.12
N LEU A 107 21.76 -2.58 -3.41
CA LEU A 107 20.83 -1.88 -2.52
C LEU A 107 20.54 -2.74 -1.28
N PRO A 108 20.22 -2.12 -0.13
CA PRO A 108 19.75 -2.89 1.01
C PRO A 108 18.53 -3.75 0.68
N ALA A 109 18.44 -4.88 1.38
CA ALA A 109 17.39 -5.88 1.15
C ALA A 109 15.98 -5.31 1.34
N SER A 110 15.77 -4.48 2.37
CA SER A 110 14.47 -3.93 2.75
C SER A 110 14.00 -2.72 1.93
N ASP A 111 14.71 -2.37 0.85
CA ASP A 111 14.30 -1.29 -0.05
C ASP A 111 13.03 -1.65 -0.83
N ASP A 112 12.01 -0.80 -0.74
CA ASP A 112 10.70 -0.99 -1.39
C ASP A 112 10.67 -0.49 -2.85
N ARG A 113 11.58 0.43 -3.20
CA ARG A 113 11.63 1.09 -4.52
C ARG A 113 11.82 0.11 -5.68
N PRO A 114 12.63 -0.97 -5.58
CA PRO A 114 12.80 -1.94 -6.66
C PRO A 114 11.50 -2.58 -7.14
N LEU A 115 10.60 -2.94 -6.21
CA LEU A 115 9.29 -3.51 -6.56
C LEU A 115 8.48 -2.51 -7.39
N TYR A 116 8.37 -1.27 -6.91
CA TYR A 116 7.61 -0.22 -7.57
C TYR A 116 8.11 0.05 -9.00
N TRP A 117 9.42 0.28 -9.16
CA TRP A 117 10.00 0.62 -10.47
C TRP A 117 9.97 -0.55 -11.45
N THR A 118 10.18 -1.78 -10.97
CA THR A 118 10.07 -2.98 -11.81
C THR A 118 8.63 -3.16 -12.29
N ARG A 119 7.66 -3.05 -11.39
CA ARG A 119 6.23 -3.14 -11.71
C ARG A 119 5.82 -2.07 -12.72
N LEU A 120 6.20 -0.81 -12.51
CA LEU A 120 5.85 0.28 -13.44
C LEU A 120 6.43 0.05 -14.85
N ALA A 121 7.66 -0.45 -14.95
CA ALA A 121 8.27 -0.80 -16.23
C ALA A 121 7.57 -1.99 -16.92
N MET A 122 7.13 -2.99 -16.16
CA MET A 122 6.38 -4.13 -16.70
C MET A 122 4.96 -3.75 -17.11
N THR A 123 4.28 -2.89 -16.36
CA THR A 123 2.98 -2.30 -16.74
C THR A 123 3.08 -1.51 -18.03
N ARG A 124 4.19 -0.78 -18.22
CA ARG A 124 4.51 -0.11 -19.48
C ARG A 124 4.63 -1.11 -20.65
N LEU A 125 5.28 -2.26 -20.46
CA LEU A 125 5.36 -3.31 -21.48
C LEU A 125 3.99 -3.86 -21.86
N LEU A 126 3.11 -4.11 -20.88
CA LEU A 126 1.73 -4.53 -21.15
C LEU A 126 0.95 -3.49 -21.98
N ARG A 127 1.21 -2.20 -21.75
CA ARG A 127 0.57 -1.13 -22.54
C ARG A 127 1.04 -1.11 -24.00
N GLN A 128 2.33 -1.39 -24.21
CA GLN A 128 2.96 -1.46 -25.53
C GLN A 128 2.61 -2.75 -26.28
N TRP A 129 2.22 -3.81 -25.58
CA TRP A 129 1.92 -5.10 -26.16
C TRP A 129 0.68 -5.05 -27.06
N ARG A 130 0.84 -5.58 -28.28
CA ARG A 130 -0.21 -5.71 -29.28
C ARG A 130 -0.24 -7.13 -29.82
N THR A 131 -1.45 -7.65 -29.98
CA THR A 131 -1.76 -8.90 -30.68
C THR A 131 -3.04 -8.67 -31.50
N PRO A 132 -3.34 -9.48 -32.54
CA PRO A 132 -4.58 -9.34 -33.31
C PRO A 132 -5.87 -9.51 -32.50
N TRP A 133 -5.80 -10.22 -31.37
CA TRP A 133 -6.96 -10.59 -30.55
C TRP A 133 -7.15 -9.71 -29.31
N LEU A 134 -6.10 -9.03 -28.81
CA LEU A 134 -6.17 -8.22 -27.59
C LEU A 134 -6.70 -6.82 -27.87
N ASN A 135 -7.86 -6.48 -27.31
CA ASN A 135 -8.41 -5.13 -27.37
C ASN A 135 -8.02 -4.27 -26.15
N GLU A 136 -8.33 -2.96 -26.17
CA GLU A 136 -7.93 -2.03 -25.11
C GLU A 136 -8.64 -2.24 -23.76
N THR A 137 -9.89 -2.74 -23.78
CA THR A 137 -10.62 -3.09 -22.54
C THR A 137 -9.97 -4.28 -21.85
N GLU A 138 -9.67 -5.32 -22.62
CA GLU A 138 -8.93 -6.50 -22.16
C GLU A 138 -7.54 -6.13 -21.67
N LYS A 139 -6.80 -5.29 -22.40
CA LYS A 139 -5.49 -4.78 -21.98
C LYS A 139 -5.57 -4.04 -20.64
N THR A 140 -6.58 -3.21 -20.45
CA THR A 140 -6.83 -2.54 -19.16
C THR A 140 -7.11 -3.55 -18.04
N ALA A 141 -7.85 -4.62 -18.34
CA ALA A 141 -8.09 -5.71 -17.39
C ALA A 141 -6.80 -6.47 -17.04
N LEU A 142 -5.95 -6.78 -18.02
CA LEU A 142 -4.64 -7.43 -17.79
C LEU A 142 -3.70 -6.55 -16.96
N ILE A 143 -3.66 -5.25 -17.23
CA ILE A 143 -2.88 -4.29 -16.43
C ILE A 143 -3.38 -4.27 -14.98
N ARG A 144 -4.69 -4.18 -14.76
CA ARG A 144 -5.28 -4.23 -13.41
C ARG A 144 -4.94 -5.54 -12.72
N GLU A 145 -5.02 -6.67 -13.41
CA GLU A 145 -4.69 -7.99 -12.86
C GLU A 145 -3.22 -8.07 -12.43
N PHE A 146 -2.30 -7.64 -13.31
CA PHE A 146 -0.87 -7.57 -12.99
C PHE A 146 -0.59 -6.65 -11.80
N GLU A 147 -1.20 -5.46 -11.78
CA GLU A 147 -1.01 -4.46 -10.72
C GLU A 147 -1.50 -4.96 -9.35
N ARG A 148 -2.60 -5.74 -9.31
CA ARG A 148 -3.06 -6.38 -8.06
C ARG A 148 -2.14 -7.51 -7.62
N ALA A 149 -1.77 -8.40 -8.54
CA ALA A 149 -0.90 -9.53 -8.28
C ALA A 149 0.48 -9.09 -7.74
N SER A 150 1.09 -8.09 -8.38
CA SER A 150 2.41 -7.54 -8.00
C SER A 150 2.41 -6.66 -6.75
N ARG A 151 1.25 -6.43 -6.14
CA ARG A 151 1.11 -5.79 -4.82
C ARG A 151 0.81 -6.79 -3.69
N GLY A 152 0.92 -8.09 -3.94
CA GLY A 152 0.65 -9.12 -2.94
C GLY A 152 -0.84 -9.32 -2.62
N GLN A 153 -1.75 -8.62 -3.31
CA GLN A 153 -3.19 -8.71 -3.03
C GLN A 153 -3.79 -10.10 -3.32
N TYR A 154 -3.07 -10.93 -4.06
CA TYR A 154 -3.41 -12.32 -4.33
C TYR A 154 -2.54 -13.34 -3.56
N ASP A 155 -1.57 -12.88 -2.76
CA ASP A 155 -0.68 -13.74 -1.99
C ASP A 155 -1.07 -13.83 -0.51
N VAL A 156 -1.97 -12.96 -0.02
CA VAL A 156 -2.58 -13.09 1.31
C VAL A 156 -3.20 -14.48 1.44
N THR A 157 -2.65 -15.32 2.33
CA THR A 157 -3.12 -16.70 2.54
C THR A 157 -3.17 -17.04 4.03
N LEU A 158 -4.34 -16.86 4.66
CA LEU A 158 -4.48 -17.14 6.09
C LEU A 158 -4.75 -18.63 6.36
N PRO A 159 -3.84 -19.37 7.01
CA PRO A 159 -4.03 -20.80 7.26
C PRO A 159 -5.09 -21.02 8.35
N PRO A 160 -5.90 -22.08 8.28
CA PRO A 160 -6.84 -22.43 9.34
C PRO A 160 -6.10 -23.00 10.56
N GLY A 161 -6.74 -22.97 11.73
CA GLY A 161 -6.20 -23.58 12.95
C GLY A 161 -6.37 -22.74 14.20
N ARG A 162 -6.63 -23.42 15.33
CA ARG A 162 -6.91 -22.78 16.64
C ARG A 162 -5.68 -22.17 17.31
N LYS A 163 -4.48 -22.62 16.93
CA LYS A 163 -3.20 -22.12 17.43
C LYS A 163 -2.53 -21.13 16.47
N ILE A 164 -3.27 -20.64 15.48
CA ILE A 164 -2.82 -19.60 14.55
C ILE A 164 -3.63 -18.33 14.82
N ARG A 165 -2.95 -17.22 15.07
CA ARG A 165 -3.50 -15.86 15.05
C ARG A 165 -3.18 -15.23 13.70
N ARG A 166 -4.16 -14.62 13.05
CA ARG A 166 -4.05 -14.12 11.68
C ARG A 166 -4.07 -12.60 11.66
N MET A 167 -3.04 -11.99 11.12
CA MET A 167 -2.97 -10.55 10.96
C MET A 167 -2.75 -10.18 9.50
N ILE A 168 -3.53 -9.21 9.02
CA ILE A 168 -3.27 -8.57 7.74
C ILE A 168 -2.74 -7.16 7.99
N VAL A 169 -1.68 -6.77 7.30
CA VAL A 169 -1.09 -5.42 7.35
C VAL A 169 -0.92 -4.85 5.95
N SER A 170 -1.51 -3.70 5.66
CA SER A 170 -1.27 -3.01 4.39
C SER A 170 -0.09 -2.03 4.47
N GLY A 171 0.60 -1.84 3.36
CA GLY A 171 1.50 -0.71 3.10
C GLY A 171 1.09 0.06 1.84
N PHE A 172 1.88 1.06 1.45
CA PHE A 172 1.68 1.82 0.22
C PHE A 172 2.91 1.82 -0.68
N ASP A 173 2.66 2.02 -1.97
CA ASP A 173 3.71 2.33 -2.94
C ASP A 173 4.46 3.65 -2.62
N PRO A 174 5.68 3.84 -3.16
CA PRO A 174 6.34 5.15 -3.22
C PRO A 174 5.47 6.24 -3.86
N PHE A 175 5.61 7.47 -3.35
CA PHE A 175 4.90 8.65 -3.84
C PHE A 175 5.78 9.91 -3.73
N ALA A 176 5.25 11.05 -4.18
CA ALA A 176 5.99 12.32 -4.26
C ALA A 176 7.29 12.20 -5.08
N LEU A 177 7.18 11.51 -6.21
CA LEU A 177 8.29 11.10 -7.08
C LEU A 177 8.78 12.18 -8.07
N GLY A 178 8.39 13.44 -7.82
CA GLY A 178 8.64 14.57 -8.73
C GLY A 178 7.73 14.58 -9.96
N GLU A 179 7.90 15.61 -10.79
CA GLU A 179 7.14 15.78 -12.03
C GLU A 179 7.55 14.74 -13.08
N PRO A 180 6.60 14.17 -13.85
CA PRO A 180 6.95 13.26 -14.93
C PRO A 180 7.79 13.91 -16.03
N GLY A 181 8.79 13.18 -16.53
CA GLY A 181 9.77 13.68 -17.50
C GLY A 181 10.86 14.60 -16.90
N ALA A 182 10.73 15.03 -15.65
CA ALA A 182 11.67 15.98 -15.04
C ALA A 182 12.89 15.29 -14.40
N SER A 183 14.01 16.01 -14.37
CA SER A 183 15.16 15.63 -13.55
C SER A 183 15.08 16.28 -12.18
N GLY A 184 15.32 15.52 -11.13
CA GLY A 184 15.18 16.01 -9.75
C GLY A 184 15.46 14.95 -8.71
N THR A 185 15.62 15.36 -7.45
CA THR A 185 15.98 14.46 -6.34
C THR A 185 14.77 13.79 -5.68
N ALA A 186 13.56 14.28 -5.93
CA ALA A 186 12.31 13.73 -5.38
C ALA A 186 12.03 12.28 -5.82
N ILE A 187 12.54 11.89 -7.00
CA ILE A 187 12.44 10.53 -7.54
C ILE A 187 13.09 9.47 -6.63
N ARG A 188 13.96 9.88 -5.69
CA ARG A 188 14.63 8.97 -4.73
C ARG A 188 13.72 8.45 -3.61
N THR A 189 12.55 9.06 -3.43
CA THR A 189 11.62 8.76 -2.34
C THR A 189 11.22 7.28 -2.36
N GLY A 190 11.30 6.62 -1.20
CA GLY A 190 10.68 5.32 -0.94
C GLY A 190 9.50 5.48 0.01
N ASN A 191 8.87 4.38 0.41
CA ASN A 191 7.78 4.38 1.38
C ASN A 191 8.06 3.37 2.51
N PRO A 192 8.23 3.83 3.77
CA PRO A 192 8.54 2.94 4.90
C PRO A 192 7.41 1.92 5.15
N SER A 193 6.16 2.24 4.82
CA SER A 193 5.06 1.29 4.93
C SER A 193 5.15 0.16 3.91
N GLY A 194 5.66 0.44 2.70
CA GLY A 194 5.94 -0.57 1.68
C GLY A 194 7.10 -1.48 2.09
N ALA A 195 8.18 -0.90 2.63
CA ALA A 195 9.32 -1.64 3.16
C ALA A 195 8.92 -2.54 4.35
N LEU A 196 8.04 -2.06 5.24
CA LEU A 196 7.47 -2.84 6.33
C LEU A 196 6.67 -4.04 5.81
N ALA A 197 5.78 -3.82 4.83
CA ALA A 197 4.96 -4.90 4.26
C ALA A 197 5.85 -6.05 3.74
N LEU A 198 6.84 -5.74 2.91
CA LEU A 198 7.78 -6.73 2.38
C LEU A 198 8.55 -7.48 3.47
N THR A 199 8.91 -6.80 4.55
CA THR A 199 9.63 -7.38 5.70
C THR A 199 8.77 -8.38 6.48
N LEU A 200 7.46 -8.12 6.56
CA LEU A 200 6.50 -8.89 7.37
C LEU A 200 5.80 -10.00 6.60
N ASP A 201 5.72 -9.93 5.27
CA ASP A 201 4.87 -10.81 4.48
C ASP A 201 5.18 -12.30 4.72
N GLY A 202 4.15 -13.05 5.07
CA GLY A 202 4.25 -14.47 5.40
C GLY A 202 5.15 -14.81 6.59
N ARG A 203 5.42 -13.88 7.50
CA ARG A 203 6.12 -14.18 8.75
C ARG A 203 5.23 -14.99 9.69
N GLU A 204 5.85 -15.95 10.36
CA GLU A 204 5.28 -16.67 11.50
C GLU A 204 6.05 -16.33 12.77
N VAL A 205 5.35 -15.82 13.78
CA VAL A 205 5.96 -15.33 15.02
C VAL A 205 5.35 -16.08 16.21
N PRO A 206 6.13 -16.79 17.02
CA PRO A 206 5.64 -17.41 18.25
C PRO A 206 5.08 -16.36 19.21
N LEU A 207 3.92 -16.65 19.81
CA LEU A 207 3.28 -15.81 20.81
C LEU A 207 3.40 -16.42 22.22
N PRO A 208 3.26 -15.61 23.29
CA PRO A 208 3.44 -16.08 24.67
C PRO A 208 2.47 -17.20 25.11
N ASP A 209 1.28 -17.31 24.51
CA ASP A 209 0.29 -18.37 24.77
C ASP A 209 0.57 -19.69 24.03
N GLY A 210 1.73 -19.79 23.37
CA GLY A 210 2.14 -20.91 22.53
C GLY A 210 1.41 -20.99 21.19
N SER A 211 0.63 -19.97 20.81
CA SER A 211 0.13 -19.82 19.44
C SER A 211 1.18 -19.20 18.52
N VAL A 212 0.92 -19.22 17.21
CA VAL A 212 1.76 -18.59 16.19
C VAL A 212 0.96 -17.47 15.54
N LEU A 213 1.54 -16.28 15.44
CA LEU A 213 1.03 -15.18 14.64
C LEU A 213 1.47 -15.36 13.20
N ARG A 214 0.53 -15.57 12.28
CA ARG A 214 0.71 -15.45 10.83
C ARG A 214 0.42 -14.02 10.42
N ILE A 215 1.39 -13.35 9.80
CA ILE A 215 1.24 -12.01 9.24
C ILE A 215 1.25 -12.12 7.71
N GLU A 216 0.21 -11.61 7.07
CA GLU A 216 0.14 -11.41 5.62
C GLU A 216 0.09 -9.93 5.31
N THR A 217 0.64 -9.55 4.17
CA THR A 217 0.68 -8.14 3.78
C THR A 217 0.31 -7.93 2.33
N TYR A 218 0.00 -6.68 2.01
CA TYR A 218 -0.23 -6.24 0.64
C TYR A 218 0.04 -4.75 0.51
N LEU A 219 0.27 -4.28 -0.70
CA LEU A 219 0.42 -2.86 -1.00
C LEU A 219 -0.85 -2.26 -1.60
N LEU A 220 -1.08 -1.01 -1.25
CA LEU A 220 -2.08 -0.14 -1.86
C LEU A 220 -1.40 0.84 -2.84
N PRO A 221 -2.04 1.13 -3.98
CA PRO A 221 -1.56 2.16 -4.89
C PRO A 221 -1.75 3.55 -4.26
N VAL A 222 -0.93 4.51 -4.68
CA VAL A 222 -1.13 5.92 -4.31
C VAL A 222 -1.94 6.63 -5.39
N SER A 223 -3.16 6.13 -5.66
CA SER A 223 -4.10 6.69 -6.65
C SER A 223 -5.54 6.44 -6.19
N PHE A 224 -6.46 7.38 -6.41
CA PHE A 224 -7.85 7.30 -5.89
C PHE A 224 -8.74 6.31 -6.66
N ALA A 225 -8.60 6.21 -7.98
CA ALA A 225 -9.48 5.37 -8.80
C ALA A 225 -9.50 3.88 -8.38
N PRO A 226 -8.35 3.22 -8.09
CA PRO A 226 -8.35 1.87 -7.55
C PRO A 226 -9.14 1.70 -6.23
N PHE A 227 -9.15 2.69 -5.35
CA PHE A 227 -9.96 2.64 -4.13
C PHE A 227 -11.45 2.75 -4.42
N ALA A 228 -11.85 3.64 -5.35
CA ALA A 228 -13.23 3.72 -5.83
C ALA A 228 -13.70 2.41 -6.46
N ASP A 229 -12.81 1.73 -7.21
CA ASP A 229 -13.06 0.41 -7.79
C ASP A 229 -13.13 -0.70 -6.73
N GLY A 230 -12.65 -0.47 -5.51
CA GLY A 230 -12.75 -1.39 -4.37
C GLY A 230 -11.55 -2.29 -4.13
N VAL A 231 -10.35 -1.88 -4.56
CA VAL A 231 -9.11 -2.68 -4.47
C VAL A 231 -8.84 -3.18 -3.05
N GLN A 232 -9.16 -2.38 -2.03
CA GLN A 232 -8.89 -2.73 -0.64
C GLN A 232 -9.91 -3.74 -0.12
N GLU A 233 -11.20 -3.49 -0.34
CA GLU A 233 -12.27 -4.37 0.10
C GLU A 233 -12.22 -5.71 -0.63
N ASP A 234 -11.88 -5.74 -1.92
CA ASP A 234 -11.69 -6.99 -2.67
C ASP A 234 -10.49 -7.81 -2.20
N THR A 235 -9.52 -7.17 -1.54
CA THR A 235 -8.36 -7.85 -0.95
C THR A 235 -8.69 -8.38 0.45
N LEU A 236 -9.40 -7.60 1.27
CA LEU A 236 -9.69 -7.92 2.67
C LEU A 236 -10.95 -8.76 2.87
N GLY A 237 -11.99 -8.47 2.10
CA GLY A 237 -13.33 -9.02 2.24
C GLY A 237 -13.39 -10.54 2.39
N PRO A 238 -12.70 -11.33 1.54
CA PRO A 238 -12.67 -12.79 1.67
C PRO A 238 -12.20 -13.27 3.04
N TRP A 239 -11.26 -12.55 3.66
CA TRP A 239 -10.64 -12.89 4.94
C TRP A 239 -11.43 -12.38 6.15
N PHE A 240 -12.39 -11.49 5.93
CA PHE A 240 -13.27 -10.98 6.99
C PHE A 240 -14.54 -11.82 7.14
N LEU A 241 -14.89 -12.60 6.12
CA LEU A 241 -16.00 -13.56 6.17
C LEU A 241 -15.80 -14.58 7.29
N LYS A 242 -16.92 -15.01 7.89
CA LYS A 242 -16.91 -16.06 8.90
C LYS A 242 -16.37 -17.37 8.31
N GLY A 243 -15.27 -17.86 8.87
CA GLY A 243 -14.64 -19.10 8.43
C GLY A 243 -13.40 -19.45 9.25
N PRO A 244 -12.81 -20.64 9.01
CA PRO A 244 -11.65 -21.10 9.76
C PRO A 244 -10.37 -20.29 9.47
N SER A 245 -10.35 -19.52 8.38
CA SER A 245 -9.27 -18.64 7.97
C SER A 245 -9.57 -17.15 8.21
N ARG A 246 -10.61 -16.83 8.98
CA ARG A 246 -10.99 -15.44 9.23
C ARG A 246 -9.87 -14.70 9.97
N VAL A 247 -9.57 -13.48 9.54
CA VAL A 247 -8.56 -12.62 10.16
C VAL A 247 -8.86 -12.31 11.63
N ASP A 248 -7.81 -12.19 12.44
CA ASP A 248 -7.87 -11.88 13.87
C ASP A 248 -7.41 -10.44 14.19
N ALA A 249 -6.71 -9.76 13.27
CA ALA A 249 -6.39 -8.32 13.31
C ALA A 249 -6.13 -7.74 11.90
N SER A 250 -6.51 -6.49 11.64
CA SER A 250 -6.31 -5.84 10.34
C SER A 250 -5.80 -4.41 10.47
N LEU A 251 -4.58 -4.14 10.00
CA LEU A 251 -3.93 -2.84 10.15
C LEU A 251 -3.64 -2.23 8.79
N THR A 252 -3.74 -0.90 8.70
CA THR A 252 -3.18 -0.15 7.58
C THR A 252 -2.01 0.68 8.09
N VAL A 253 -0.92 0.73 7.33
CA VAL A 253 0.26 1.53 7.66
C VAL A 253 0.58 2.47 6.50
N SER A 254 0.87 3.73 6.81
CA SER A 254 1.25 4.75 5.82
C SER A 254 2.37 5.63 6.34
N GLN A 255 3.10 6.28 5.44
CA GLN A 255 3.99 7.37 5.84
C GLN A 255 3.15 8.60 6.23
N GLY A 256 3.39 9.13 7.44
CA GLY A 256 2.71 10.32 7.94
C GLY A 256 3.48 11.61 7.66
N ILE A 257 3.18 12.61 8.48
CA ILE A 257 3.90 13.88 8.54
C ILE A 257 4.74 13.97 9.82
N GLY A 258 5.96 14.48 9.73
CA GLY A 258 6.85 14.66 10.88
C GLY A 258 7.71 13.43 11.24
N TYR A 259 8.22 13.42 12.47
CA TYR A 259 9.27 12.50 12.95
C TYR A 259 8.81 11.61 14.11
N GLN A 260 7.55 11.16 14.06
CA GLN A 260 6.94 10.32 15.10
C GLN A 260 5.99 9.29 14.47
N PHE A 261 5.71 8.23 15.20
CA PHE A 261 4.60 7.33 14.88
C PHE A 261 3.30 7.91 15.42
N ASN A 262 2.23 7.89 14.62
CA ASN A 262 0.89 8.23 15.09
C ASN A 262 -0.02 7.02 14.99
N LEU A 263 -0.60 6.63 16.12
CA LEU A 263 -1.68 5.65 16.21
C LEU A 263 -2.98 6.43 16.05
N GLU A 264 -3.66 6.31 14.91
CA GLU A 264 -4.83 7.15 14.64
C GLU A 264 -6.05 6.66 15.41
N ALA A 265 -6.74 7.57 16.10
CA ALA A 265 -7.98 7.27 16.81
C ALA A 265 -9.20 7.25 15.88
N TRP A 266 -9.26 8.20 14.94
CA TRP A 266 -10.44 8.50 14.13
C TRP A 266 -10.10 8.57 12.65
N ASN A 267 -10.91 7.91 11.83
CA ASN A 267 -10.79 7.92 10.36
C ASN A 267 -12.06 8.54 9.79
N GLY A 268 -11.93 9.55 8.93
CA GLY A 268 -13.07 10.31 8.39
C GLY A 268 -13.47 9.87 6.98
N ARG A 269 -14.77 9.90 6.66
CA ARG A 269 -15.33 9.62 5.32
C ARG A 269 -15.14 10.80 4.36
N TYR A 270 -13.92 11.27 4.18
CA TYR A 270 -13.65 12.44 3.33
C TYR A 270 -12.22 12.45 2.77
N HIS A 271 -12.06 12.94 1.53
CA HIS A 271 -10.78 13.00 0.83
C HIS A 271 -10.56 14.30 0.01
N GLY A 272 -11.01 15.43 0.54
CA GLY A 272 -10.88 16.77 -0.08
C GLY A 272 -9.47 17.40 -0.02
N GLY A 273 -8.42 16.59 -0.04
CA GLY A 273 -7.04 17.08 -0.20
C GLY A 273 -6.79 17.54 -1.65
N THR A 274 -5.89 18.51 -1.82
CA THR A 274 -5.49 19.03 -3.15
C THR A 274 -4.31 18.28 -3.76
N PHE A 275 -3.76 17.29 -3.07
CA PHE A 275 -2.60 16.53 -3.53
C PHE A 275 -3.03 15.44 -4.52
N PRO A 276 -2.43 15.38 -5.72
CA PRO A 276 -2.73 14.33 -6.67
C PRO A 276 -2.17 12.97 -6.21
N GLY A 277 -2.73 11.88 -6.74
CA GLY A 277 -2.10 10.56 -6.72
C GLY A 277 -0.90 10.49 -7.67
N ASN A 278 -0.26 9.33 -7.73
CA ASN A 278 0.82 9.04 -8.67
C ASN A 278 0.38 9.12 -10.13
N ASP A 279 -0.92 8.97 -10.40
CA ASP A 279 -1.57 9.17 -11.70
C ASP A 279 -1.86 10.64 -12.06
N GLY A 280 -1.49 11.59 -11.17
CA GLY A 280 -1.68 13.02 -11.38
C GLY A 280 -3.10 13.50 -11.10
N LYS A 281 -3.98 12.63 -10.61
CA LYS A 281 -5.40 12.95 -10.39
C LYS A 281 -5.67 13.21 -8.92
N THR A 282 -6.51 14.20 -8.64
CA THR A 282 -7.09 14.43 -7.33
C THR A 282 -8.45 13.75 -7.22
N ALA A 283 -8.86 13.39 -6.01
CA ALA A 283 -10.21 12.92 -5.73
C ALA A 283 -11.29 13.98 -5.98
N CYS A 284 -10.91 15.24 -5.82
CA CYS A 284 -11.77 16.40 -5.82
C CYS A 284 -11.18 17.55 -6.61
N ALA A 285 -12.04 18.48 -7.04
CA ALA A 285 -11.59 19.75 -7.56
C ALA A 285 -10.78 20.53 -6.49
N PRO A 286 -9.82 21.39 -6.90
CA PRO A 286 -8.91 22.09 -5.98
C PRO A 286 -9.58 23.02 -4.95
N ASP A 287 -10.81 23.49 -5.20
CA ASP A 287 -11.63 24.27 -4.27
C ASP A 287 -12.35 23.39 -3.22
N GLY A 288 -12.20 22.07 -3.32
CA GLY A 288 -12.89 21.08 -2.51
C GLY A 288 -12.59 21.14 -1.02
N ALA A 289 -11.44 21.67 -0.59
CA ALA A 289 -11.02 21.67 0.81
C ALA A 289 -11.96 22.42 1.77
N GLY A 290 -12.82 23.31 1.27
CA GLY A 290 -13.87 23.99 2.03
C GLY A 290 -15.28 23.43 1.83
N ARG A 291 -15.45 22.46 0.92
CA ARG A 291 -16.75 21.91 0.53
C ARG A 291 -17.13 20.72 1.41
N PRO A 292 -18.29 20.76 2.10
CA PRO A 292 -18.76 19.61 2.86
C PRO A 292 -19.02 18.36 2.00
N PRO A 293 -18.98 17.16 2.62
CA PRO A 293 -19.55 15.92 2.08
C PRO A 293 -20.91 16.11 1.40
N GLY A 294 -21.10 15.50 0.23
CA GLY A 294 -22.39 15.55 -0.45
C GLY A 294 -22.43 14.82 -1.79
N PRO A 295 -23.58 14.85 -2.48
CA PRO A 295 -23.74 14.27 -3.81
C PRO A 295 -22.77 14.84 -4.86
N GLN A 296 -22.19 16.00 -4.57
CA GLN A 296 -21.32 16.76 -5.48
C GLN A 296 -19.84 16.36 -5.40
N GLY A 297 -19.49 15.33 -4.61
CA GLY A 297 -18.15 14.72 -4.55
C GLY A 297 -17.43 14.85 -3.20
N CYS A 298 -16.20 14.33 -3.12
CA CYS A 298 -15.26 14.34 -1.98
C CYS A 298 -15.48 13.38 -0.83
N ASP A 299 -16.50 12.54 -0.91
CA ASP A 299 -16.69 11.44 0.02
C ASP A 299 -15.90 10.23 -0.37
N ILE A 300 -15.33 9.57 0.64
CA ILE A 300 -14.87 8.20 0.46
C ILE A 300 -16.11 7.34 0.24
N THR A 301 -16.15 6.62 -0.88
CA THR A 301 -17.26 5.75 -1.29
C THR A 301 -16.80 4.30 -1.37
N PRO A 302 -16.89 3.56 -0.25
CA PRO A 302 -16.62 2.13 -0.24
C PRO A 302 -17.64 1.37 -1.08
N PRO A 303 -17.24 0.36 -1.87
CA PRO A 303 -18.17 -0.45 -2.62
C PRO A 303 -19.16 -1.19 -1.72
N GLU A 304 -20.43 -1.19 -2.13
CA GLU A 304 -21.52 -1.83 -1.38
C GLU A 304 -21.34 -3.35 -1.25
N ARG A 305 -20.73 -4.00 -2.26
CA ARG A 305 -20.61 -5.47 -2.34
C ARG A 305 -19.95 -6.15 -1.13
N TRP A 306 -19.20 -5.39 -0.32
CA TRP A 306 -18.56 -5.90 0.90
C TRP A 306 -19.15 -5.30 2.18
N SER A 307 -19.43 -4.00 2.19
CA SER A 307 -19.92 -3.30 3.38
C SER A 307 -21.44 -3.47 3.60
N GLY A 308 -22.19 -3.77 2.54
CA GLY A 308 -23.66 -3.70 2.54
C GLY A 308 -24.20 -2.28 2.73
N LEU A 309 -23.35 -1.26 2.60
CA LEU A 309 -23.72 0.14 2.76
C LEU A 309 -23.74 0.80 1.37
N PRO A 310 -24.92 1.19 0.85
CA PRO A 310 -25.01 1.81 -0.46
C PRO A 310 -24.41 3.22 -0.43
N ALA A 311 -23.70 3.58 -1.50
CA ALA A 311 -23.18 4.94 -1.70
C ALA A 311 -24.21 5.89 -2.31
N ALA A 312 -25.29 5.37 -2.92
CA ALA A 312 -26.33 6.13 -3.59
C ALA A 312 -27.74 5.62 -3.23
N PRO A 313 -28.75 6.50 -3.05
CA PRO A 313 -28.62 7.95 -2.95
C PRO A 313 -27.77 8.35 -1.74
N TRP A 314 -27.07 9.50 -1.86
CA TRP A 314 -26.17 9.95 -0.79
C TRP A 314 -26.92 10.18 0.51
N LYS A 315 -26.33 9.70 1.61
CA LYS A 315 -26.78 9.95 2.99
C LYS A 315 -25.63 10.43 3.84
N ALA A 316 -25.90 11.43 4.68
CA ALA A 316 -24.92 12.01 5.58
C ALA A 316 -24.35 10.97 6.57
N ASP A 317 -25.16 10.03 7.04
CA ASP A 317 -24.78 9.08 8.09
C ASP A 317 -24.60 7.64 7.59
N SER A 318 -24.71 7.39 6.28
CA SER A 318 -24.56 6.05 5.69
C SER A 318 -23.74 6.10 4.41
N PRO A 319 -22.51 5.56 4.39
CA PRO A 319 -21.71 5.09 5.54
C PRO A 319 -21.45 6.16 6.63
N PRO A 320 -21.11 5.79 7.88
CA PRO A 320 -20.89 6.73 8.97
C PRO A 320 -19.76 7.72 8.65
N GLN A 321 -19.88 8.98 9.10
CA GLN A 321 -18.88 10.02 8.82
C GLN A 321 -17.50 9.70 9.42
N PHE A 322 -17.47 8.99 10.55
CA PHE A 322 -16.22 8.55 11.18
C PHE A 322 -16.29 7.09 11.58
N THR A 323 -15.14 6.43 11.54
CA THR A 323 -14.91 5.14 12.18
C THR A 323 -13.78 5.28 13.20
N ALA A 324 -13.78 4.39 14.21
CA ALA A 324 -12.81 4.42 15.29
C ALA A 324 -11.81 3.27 15.17
N SER A 325 -10.57 3.54 15.53
CA SER A 325 -9.55 2.52 15.73
C SER A 325 -9.85 1.66 16.97
N THR A 326 -9.59 0.36 16.87
CA THR A 326 -9.66 -0.62 17.97
C THR A 326 -8.29 -1.23 18.28
N LEU A 327 -7.21 -0.59 17.83
CA LEU A 327 -5.85 -0.98 18.17
C LEU A 327 -5.63 -0.95 19.70
N PRO A 328 -4.77 -1.83 20.25
CA PRO A 328 -4.46 -1.86 21.68
C PRO A 328 -3.50 -0.70 22.06
N VAL A 329 -3.94 0.53 21.90
CA VAL A 329 -3.13 1.76 22.00
C VAL A 329 -2.33 1.84 23.30
N ALA A 330 -2.97 1.59 24.45
CA ALA A 330 -2.29 1.65 25.76
C ALA A 330 -1.08 0.71 25.81
N ARG A 331 -1.22 -0.51 25.28
CA ARG A 331 -0.14 -1.49 25.17
C ARG A 331 0.96 -1.02 24.23
N MET A 332 0.57 -0.54 23.04
CA MET A 332 1.53 -0.09 22.02
C MET A 332 2.39 1.08 22.50
N LEU A 333 1.80 2.03 23.24
CA LEU A 333 2.51 3.14 23.85
C LEU A 333 3.47 2.68 24.96
N ALA A 334 3.02 1.76 25.82
CA ALA A 334 3.82 1.26 26.94
C ALA A 334 4.99 0.35 26.52
N ALA A 335 4.99 -0.17 25.29
CA ALA A 335 5.95 -1.17 24.83
C ALA A 335 7.37 -0.65 24.57
N ASN A 336 7.57 0.68 24.59
CA ASN A 336 8.87 1.32 24.33
C ASN A 336 9.54 0.79 23.04
N THR A 337 8.77 0.75 21.95
CA THR A 337 9.18 0.06 20.71
C THR A 337 10.44 0.64 20.06
N GLY A 338 10.77 1.90 20.34
CA GLY A 338 11.99 2.55 19.87
C GLY A 338 13.27 2.17 20.62
N ALA A 339 13.18 1.48 21.77
CA ALA A 339 14.34 1.20 22.62
C ALA A 339 15.42 0.39 21.91
N GLY A 340 16.67 0.85 21.98
CA GLY A 340 17.82 0.18 21.38
C GLY A 340 17.86 0.22 19.84
N ILE A 341 16.96 0.96 19.18
CA ILE A 341 17.06 1.25 17.75
C ILE A 341 17.90 2.53 17.61
N ARG A 342 18.93 2.47 16.76
CA ARG A 342 19.79 3.63 16.48
C ARG A 342 18.95 4.77 15.91
N ARG A 343 19.01 5.94 16.53
CA ARG A 343 18.38 7.16 16.01
C ARG A 343 19.05 7.59 14.70
N PRO A 344 18.27 7.92 13.65
CA PRO A 344 18.84 8.44 12.42
C PRO A 344 19.52 9.81 12.59
N PRO A 345 20.57 10.12 11.80
CA PRO A 345 21.22 11.43 11.85
C PRO A 345 20.24 12.58 11.56
N GLY A 346 20.30 13.64 12.37
CA GLY A 346 19.48 14.85 12.18
C GLY A 346 18.01 14.70 12.58
N ASP A 347 17.64 13.60 13.24
CA ASP A 347 16.33 13.46 13.87
C ASP A 347 16.23 14.34 15.13
N LEU A 348 15.06 14.93 15.34
CA LEU A 348 14.76 15.88 16.41
C LEU A 348 14.00 15.23 17.59
N ALA A 349 13.72 13.93 17.53
CA ALA A 349 13.07 13.20 18.63
C ALA A 349 13.87 13.33 19.94
N THR A 350 13.16 13.49 21.06
CA THR A 350 13.77 13.78 22.38
C THR A 350 13.74 12.61 23.36
N GLY A 351 13.00 11.53 23.06
CA GLY A 351 12.87 10.34 23.92
C GLY A 351 14.11 9.42 23.97
N GLU A 352 14.01 8.29 24.69
CA GLU A 352 15.10 7.29 24.83
C GLU A 352 15.19 6.26 23.67
N GLY A 353 14.34 6.38 22.65
CA GLY A 353 14.28 5.49 21.48
C GLY A 353 14.55 6.20 20.14
N ALA A 354 14.39 5.47 19.04
CA ALA A 354 14.48 6.06 17.69
C ALA A 354 13.44 7.16 17.50
N PHE A 355 12.14 6.81 17.49
CA PHE A 355 11.04 7.76 17.33
C PHE A 355 10.00 7.65 18.44
N ASP A 356 9.32 8.76 18.74
CA ASP A 356 8.20 8.75 19.67
C ASP A 356 6.96 8.11 19.05
N VAL A 357 6.10 7.52 19.89
CA VAL A 357 4.81 6.96 19.50
C VAL A 357 3.70 7.76 20.17
N THR A 358 2.81 8.33 19.36
CA THR A 358 1.74 9.21 19.82
C THR A 358 0.40 8.57 19.50
N TRP A 359 -0.55 8.60 20.45
CA TRP A 359 -1.95 8.36 20.11
C TRP A 359 -2.55 9.66 19.58
N ASN A 360 -2.76 9.71 18.26
CA ASN A 360 -3.28 10.89 17.60
C ASN A 360 -4.81 10.89 17.66
N VAL A 361 -5.33 11.84 18.42
CA VAL A 361 -6.75 11.97 18.75
C VAL A 361 -7.39 13.19 18.10
N SER A 362 -6.60 14.08 17.49
CA SER A 362 -7.07 15.23 16.74
C SER A 362 -7.74 14.80 15.44
N TYR A 363 -8.82 15.50 15.08
CA TYR A 363 -9.55 15.35 13.83
C TYR A 363 -10.28 16.66 13.53
N SER A 364 -10.82 16.81 12.32
CA SER A 364 -11.63 17.97 11.97
C SER A 364 -12.97 17.58 11.35
N VAL A 365 -13.98 18.40 11.64
CA VAL A 365 -15.36 18.21 11.17
C VAL A 365 -15.91 19.48 10.56
N PHE A 366 -16.82 19.32 9.61
CA PHE A 366 -17.84 20.30 9.28
C PHE A 366 -18.95 20.18 10.33
N PRO A 367 -19.20 21.20 11.18
CA PRO A 367 -20.27 21.12 12.19
C PRO A 367 -21.67 20.99 11.58
N ASP A 368 -21.85 21.57 10.39
CA ASP A 368 -23.06 21.49 9.57
C ASP A 368 -22.65 20.93 8.20
N CYS A 369 -23.21 19.77 7.84
CA CYS A 369 -22.92 19.09 6.58
C CYS A 369 -23.33 19.88 5.32
N GLU A 370 -24.10 20.95 5.46
CA GLU A 370 -24.55 21.77 4.33
C GLU A 370 -23.77 23.08 4.19
N ARG A 371 -22.94 23.43 5.17
CA ARG A 371 -22.24 24.72 5.21
C ARG A 371 -20.72 24.56 5.19
N PRO A 372 -20.01 25.40 4.42
CA PRO A 372 -18.56 25.45 4.51
C PRO A 372 -18.11 25.93 5.89
N GLY A 373 -16.91 25.51 6.29
CA GLY A 373 -16.31 25.84 7.58
C GLY A 373 -16.12 24.60 8.44
N PHE A 374 -14.93 24.46 9.02
CA PHE A 374 -14.58 23.31 9.83
C PHE A 374 -14.00 23.73 11.17
N VAL A 375 -14.09 22.82 12.14
CA VAL A 375 -13.46 22.96 13.46
C VAL A 375 -12.53 21.79 13.69
N VAL A 376 -11.42 22.05 14.38
CA VAL A 376 -10.47 21.01 14.79
C VAL A 376 -10.74 20.67 16.25
N LEU A 377 -10.93 19.40 16.56
CA LEU A 377 -11.16 18.89 17.91
C LEU A 377 -9.91 18.17 18.43
N ASN A 378 -9.80 18.06 19.76
CA ASN A 378 -8.72 17.38 20.50
C ASN A 378 -7.28 17.89 20.24
N ARG A 379 -7.09 18.95 19.44
CA ARG A 379 -5.76 19.53 19.18
C ARG A 379 -5.02 19.85 20.47
N GLY A 380 -3.81 19.32 20.60
CA GLY A 380 -2.92 19.57 21.74
C GLY A 380 -3.19 18.67 22.94
N LEU A 381 -4.12 17.72 22.84
CA LEU A 381 -4.27 16.66 23.85
C LEU A 381 -3.22 15.57 23.68
N GLU A 382 -2.61 15.44 22.50
CA GLU A 382 -1.64 14.39 22.20
C GLU A 382 -0.43 14.43 23.13
N THR A 383 -0.07 13.26 23.67
CA THR A 383 1.15 13.07 24.46
C THR A 383 1.99 11.97 23.86
N MET A 384 3.29 12.22 23.74
CA MET A 384 4.26 11.25 23.26
C MET A 384 4.45 10.12 24.29
N ASN A 385 4.46 8.87 23.82
CA ASN A 385 4.75 7.63 24.54
C ASN A 385 3.84 7.31 25.74
N ARG A 386 2.70 7.99 25.87
CA ARG A 386 1.71 7.73 26.93
C ARG A 386 0.33 8.20 26.52
N LEU A 387 -0.69 7.71 27.22
CA LEU A 387 -2.05 8.18 27.03
C LEU A 387 -2.18 9.65 27.48
N PRO A 388 -3.04 10.43 26.81
CA PRO A 388 -3.33 11.80 27.21
C PRO A 388 -4.01 11.79 28.59
N SER A 389 -3.70 12.80 29.40
CA SER A 389 -4.34 12.99 30.71
C SER A 389 -5.80 13.44 30.59
N GLY A 390 -6.15 14.13 29.49
CA GLY A 390 -7.52 14.49 29.15
C GLY A 390 -8.23 13.39 28.37
N LYS A 391 -9.53 13.20 28.61
CA LYS A 391 -10.36 12.28 27.83
C LYS A 391 -10.65 12.91 26.44
N PRO A 392 -10.25 12.27 25.33
CA PRO A 392 -10.55 12.78 24.01
C PRO A 392 -12.06 12.85 23.76
N VAL A 393 -12.49 13.88 23.05
CA VAL A 393 -13.86 14.03 22.57
C VAL A 393 -14.07 13.17 21.33
N ALA A 394 -15.19 12.44 21.28
CA ALA A 394 -15.56 11.66 20.10
C ALA A 394 -16.22 12.55 19.02
N PRO A 395 -16.16 12.18 17.73
CA PRO A 395 -16.83 12.91 16.66
C PRO A 395 -18.30 13.25 16.99
N PRO A 396 -18.69 14.55 16.96
CA PRO A 396 -20.05 14.94 17.30
C PRO A 396 -21.09 14.32 16.37
N LYS A 397 -22.20 13.85 16.93
CA LYS A 397 -23.35 13.39 16.13
C LYS A 397 -23.87 14.53 15.26
N GLY A 398 -24.21 14.24 14.01
CA GLY A 398 -24.72 15.21 13.04
C GLY A 398 -23.65 16.05 12.33
N SER A 399 -22.38 15.92 12.72
CA SER A 399 -21.26 16.54 11.99
C SER A 399 -20.77 15.68 10.82
N CYS A 400 -20.14 16.32 9.84
CA CYS A 400 -19.54 15.67 8.68
C CYS A 400 -18.02 15.66 8.77
N ALA A 401 -17.38 14.61 8.25
CA ALA A 401 -15.93 14.48 8.28
C ALA A 401 -15.25 15.51 7.39
N ARG A 402 -14.17 16.11 7.91
CA ARG A 402 -13.25 16.93 7.13
C ARG A 402 -11.85 16.32 7.09
N GLU A 403 -11.35 15.83 8.22
CA GLU A 403 -10.09 15.07 8.32
C GLU A 403 -10.22 14.05 9.46
N GLY A 404 -9.72 12.83 9.24
CA GLY A 404 -9.36 11.94 10.35
C GLY A 404 -8.03 12.38 10.97
N GLY A 405 -7.51 11.60 11.93
CA GLY A 405 -6.18 11.87 12.50
C GLY A 405 -5.07 11.83 11.45
N GLY A 406 -5.25 10.99 10.43
CA GLY A 406 -4.38 10.89 9.26
C GLY A 406 -4.55 11.96 8.18
N GLY A 407 -5.38 12.98 8.42
CA GLY A 407 -5.75 13.97 7.40
C GLY A 407 -6.92 13.50 6.53
N ASN A 408 -6.90 13.89 5.25
CA ASN A 408 -7.95 13.59 4.25
C ASN A 408 -7.34 13.19 2.90
N TYR A 409 -6.21 12.48 2.91
CA TYR A 409 -5.60 11.88 1.73
C TYR A 409 -5.80 10.35 1.74
N LEU A 410 -5.08 9.62 0.89
CA LEU A 410 -5.21 8.17 0.72
C LEU A 410 -4.90 7.35 1.98
N SER A 411 -4.08 7.86 2.90
CA SER A 411 -3.83 7.18 4.18
C SER A 411 -5.11 7.13 5.03
N ASN A 412 -5.81 8.26 5.19
CA ASN A 412 -7.12 8.33 5.82
C ASN A 412 -8.16 7.47 5.09
N GLU A 413 -8.14 7.46 3.73
CA GLU A 413 -9.04 6.60 2.97
C GLU A 413 -8.85 5.12 3.27
N SER A 414 -7.59 4.65 3.28
CA SER A 414 -7.30 3.26 3.61
C SER A 414 -7.69 2.90 5.05
N ALA A 415 -7.46 3.82 5.98
CA ALA A 415 -7.79 3.68 7.38
C ALA A 415 -9.30 3.55 7.57
N TYR A 416 -10.06 4.48 6.98
CA TYR A 416 -11.52 4.53 7.04
C TYR A 416 -12.14 3.27 6.45
N ARG A 417 -11.68 2.82 5.26
CA ARG A 417 -12.19 1.62 4.60
C ARG A 417 -11.91 0.35 5.41
N ASN A 418 -10.71 0.23 6.01
CA ASN A 418 -10.35 -0.91 6.87
C ASN A 418 -11.25 -1.00 8.12
N THR A 419 -11.42 0.10 8.85
CA THR A 419 -12.25 0.13 10.06
C THR A 419 -13.74 0.05 9.75
N LEU A 420 -14.20 0.64 8.64
CA LEU A 420 -15.57 0.49 8.18
C LEU A 420 -15.88 -0.96 7.83
N LEU A 421 -15.01 -1.64 7.09
CA LEU A 421 -15.22 -3.04 6.71
C LEU A 421 -15.28 -3.95 7.96
N ARG A 422 -14.42 -3.71 8.96
CA ARG A 422 -14.49 -4.38 10.27
C ARG A 422 -15.87 -4.19 10.90
N ASP A 423 -16.35 -2.95 10.96
CA ASP A 423 -17.61 -2.61 11.64
C ASP A 423 -18.83 -3.14 10.90
N ALA A 424 -18.87 -2.98 9.57
CA ALA A 424 -19.92 -3.47 8.69
C ALA A 424 -20.05 -5.01 8.75
N MET A 425 -18.92 -5.71 8.84
CA MET A 425 -18.87 -7.17 9.00
C MET A 425 -18.93 -7.63 10.46
N LYS A 426 -19.15 -6.71 11.41
CA LYS A 426 -19.36 -6.97 12.84
C LYS A 426 -18.22 -7.77 13.48
N LEU A 427 -16.98 -7.44 13.12
CA LEU A 427 -15.80 -8.09 13.68
C LEU A 427 -15.33 -7.40 14.97
N SER A 428 -15.06 -8.19 16.00
CA SER A 428 -14.48 -7.70 17.28
C SER A 428 -12.97 -7.88 17.33
N ILE A 429 -12.27 -7.46 16.27
CA ILE A 429 -10.81 -7.58 16.12
C ILE A 429 -10.11 -6.22 16.30
N PRO A 430 -8.82 -6.18 16.67
CA PRO A 430 -8.02 -4.98 16.51
C PRO A 430 -7.96 -4.57 15.03
N ALA A 431 -8.40 -3.35 14.73
CA ALA A 431 -8.19 -2.73 13.44
C ALA A 431 -8.01 -1.22 13.57
N GLY A 432 -7.14 -0.65 12.74
CA GLY A 432 -6.86 0.78 12.76
C GLY A 432 -5.72 1.14 11.84
N HIS A 433 -5.15 2.32 12.08
CA HIS A 433 -4.14 2.91 11.24
C HIS A 433 -2.92 3.36 12.03
N ILE A 434 -1.74 3.16 11.44
CA ILE A 434 -0.46 3.64 11.97
C ILE A 434 0.19 4.50 10.90
N HIS A 435 0.43 5.77 11.22
CA HIS A 435 1.35 6.60 10.47
C HIS A 435 2.77 6.41 10.99
N THR A 436 3.72 6.24 10.08
CA THR A 436 5.15 6.23 10.37
C THR A 436 5.75 7.64 10.26
N PRO A 437 6.95 7.88 10.83
CA PRO A 437 7.77 9.03 10.47
C PRO A 437 8.06 9.12 8.96
N VAL A 438 8.45 10.30 8.49
CA VAL A 438 8.88 10.52 7.09
C VAL A 438 10.25 9.89 6.79
N MET A 439 10.38 9.31 5.59
CA MET A 439 11.59 8.61 5.12
C MET A 439 12.12 9.21 3.80
N ASN A 440 12.32 10.52 3.78
CA ASN A 440 12.80 11.25 2.59
C ASN A 440 14.04 12.11 2.87
N ARG A 441 14.75 11.82 3.98
CA ARG A 441 15.98 12.50 4.37
C ARG A 441 17.17 11.87 3.67
N PHE A 442 17.97 12.71 3.02
CA PHE A 442 19.23 12.36 2.38
C PHE A 442 20.32 13.28 2.94
N ALA A 443 21.58 12.86 2.83
CA ALA A 443 22.72 13.69 3.17
C ALA A 443 22.72 15.00 2.33
N PRO A 444 23.16 16.13 2.91
CA PRO A 444 23.31 17.38 2.17
C PRO A 444 24.34 17.22 1.05
N GLY A 445 24.19 17.99 -0.03
CA GLY A 445 25.16 18.03 -1.14
C GLY A 445 24.76 17.28 -2.41
N GLY A 446 23.63 16.55 -2.42
CA GLY A 446 22.97 16.08 -3.64
C GLY A 446 23.89 15.38 -4.64
N ASP A 447 24.50 14.27 -4.25
CA ASP A 447 25.58 13.59 -4.99
C ASP A 447 25.14 12.75 -6.20
N GLY A 448 23.89 12.86 -6.66
CA GLY A 448 23.36 12.07 -7.77
C GLY A 448 23.30 10.55 -7.50
N ARG A 449 23.50 10.10 -6.25
CA ARG A 449 23.34 8.70 -5.86
C ARG A 449 21.89 8.32 -5.70
N ILE A 450 21.61 7.05 -5.99
CA ILE A 450 20.28 6.46 -5.80
C ILE A 450 19.89 6.31 -4.32
N SER A 451 20.89 6.25 -3.42
CA SER A 451 20.72 6.17 -1.98
C SER A 451 21.96 6.63 -1.22
N ASP A 452 21.81 6.92 0.07
CA ASP A 452 22.89 7.26 1.00
C ASP A 452 22.63 6.73 2.42
N GLU A 453 23.65 6.76 3.28
CA GLU A 453 23.59 6.23 4.64
C GLU A 453 22.48 6.89 5.51
N VAL A 454 22.19 8.18 5.29
CA VAL A 454 21.16 8.88 6.06
C VAL A 454 19.80 8.29 5.71
N PHE A 455 19.48 8.19 4.42
CA PHE A 455 18.23 7.58 3.95
C PHE A 455 18.07 6.14 4.47
N GLU A 456 19.14 5.34 4.35
CA GLU A 456 19.10 3.94 4.80
C GLU A 456 18.90 3.82 6.31
N THR A 457 19.53 4.69 7.11
CA THR A 457 19.35 4.68 8.57
C THR A 457 17.93 5.08 8.97
N TYR A 458 17.33 6.06 8.29
CA TYR A 458 15.92 6.41 8.49
C TYR A 458 15.00 5.23 8.17
N ARG A 459 15.16 4.59 6.99
CA ARG A 459 14.34 3.43 6.63
C ARG A 459 14.45 2.33 7.68
N ASP A 460 15.68 1.95 8.01
CA ASP A 460 15.94 0.84 8.94
C ASP A 460 15.36 1.11 10.33
N ALA A 461 15.51 2.32 10.86
CA ALA A 461 14.95 2.68 12.16
C ALA A 461 13.42 2.67 12.14
N ILE A 462 12.80 3.25 11.11
CA ILE A 462 11.34 3.31 10.96
C ILE A 462 10.77 1.90 10.82
N VAL A 463 11.30 1.08 9.90
CA VAL A 463 10.78 -0.27 9.65
C VAL A 463 10.91 -1.16 10.88
N ARG A 464 12.06 -1.14 11.57
CA ARG A 464 12.25 -1.94 12.80
C ARG A 464 11.30 -1.53 13.92
N GLN A 465 11.07 -0.23 14.11
CA GLN A 465 10.14 0.23 15.14
C GLN A 465 8.68 -0.04 14.76
N ALA A 466 8.32 0.11 13.48
CA ALA A 466 6.99 -0.21 12.97
C ALA A 466 6.67 -1.71 13.10
N GLU A 467 7.63 -2.58 12.80
CA GLU A 467 7.53 -4.02 13.04
C GLU A 467 7.19 -4.29 14.50
N ARG A 468 7.94 -3.70 15.46
CA ARG A 468 7.66 -3.87 16.90
C ARG A 468 6.26 -3.39 17.29
N LEU A 469 5.76 -2.29 16.72
CA LEU A 469 4.39 -1.83 16.94
C LEU A 469 3.35 -2.84 16.44
N VAL A 470 3.54 -3.38 15.23
CA VAL A 470 2.69 -4.45 14.67
C VAL A 470 2.72 -5.69 15.55
N MET A 471 3.89 -6.08 16.06
CA MET A 471 4.03 -7.22 16.97
C MET A 471 3.27 -7.01 18.29
N GLU A 472 3.17 -5.78 18.81
CA GLU A 472 2.36 -5.53 20.01
C GLU A 472 0.87 -5.75 19.76
N VAL A 473 0.38 -5.47 18.55
CA VAL A 473 -0.99 -5.85 18.18
C VAL A 473 -1.13 -7.37 18.14
N GLY A 474 -0.14 -8.08 17.61
CA GLY A 474 -0.13 -9.53 17.54
C GLY A 474 -0.12 -10.20 18.92
N LYS A 475 0.72 -9.69 19.83
CA LYS A 475 0.77 -10.15 21.23
C LYS A 475 -0.55 -9.94 21.96
N SER A 476 -1.29 -8.87 21.67
CA SER A 476 -2.63 -8.66 22.26
C SER A 476 -3.66 -9.72 21.88
N LEU A 477 -3.41 -10.49 20.81
CA LEU A 477 -4.28 -11.60 20.40
C LEU A 477 -4.06 -12.87 21.23
N ALA A 478 -2.93 -12.97 21.95
CA ALA A 478 -2.63 -14.08 22.85
C ALA A 478 -3.30 -13.91 24.23
N GLU A 479 -3.84 -12.73 24.52
CA GLU A 479 -4.48 -12.37 25.79
C GLU A 479 -6.01 -12.54 25.75
N ARG A 480 -6.55 -12.91 24.58
CA ARG A 480 -7.98 -13.12 24.30
C ARG A 480 -8.26 -14.61 24.11
#